data_AF-A0A087U645-F1
#
_entry.id   AF-A0A087U645-F1
#
_cell.length_a   1.000
_cell.length_b   1.000
_cell.length_c   1.000
_cell.angle_alpha   90.00
_cell.angle_beta   90.00
_cell.angle_gamma   90.00
#
_symmetry.space_group_name_H-M   'P 1'
#
loop_
_entity.id
_entity.type
_entity.pdbx_description
1 polymer ?
#
loop_
_entity_poly.entity_id
_entity_poly.type
_entity_poly.pdbx_seq_one_letter_code
_entity_poly.pdbx_strand_id
1 'polypeptide(L)' 'ETELLSHFLNSGKKEKGSILIFYCEFSSERAPNMIRFLRGKDRDMNKDCYPFLYYPELYLIEGGYKAFYTS' A
#
# COMPACT_ATOMS: atom_id res chain seq x y z
N GLU A 1 -6.42 -11.52 -7.58
CA GLU A 1 -5.88 -10.23 -7.10
C GLU A 1 -5.56 -10.22 -5.61
N THR A 2 -6.45 -10.68 -4.72
CA THR A 2 -6.24 -10.69 -3.26
C THR A 2 -5.08 -11.58 -2.78
N GLU A 3 -4.79 -12.65 -3.52
CA GLU A 3 -3.82 -13.69 -3.14
C GLU A 3 -2.36 -13.27 -3.30
N LEU A 4 -2.05 -12.47 -4.33
CA LEU A 4 -0.73 -11.88 -4.51
C LEU A 4 -0.41 -10.87 -3.41
N LEU A 5 -1.39 -10.07 -3.01
CA LEU A 5 -1.20 -9.07 -1.97
C LEU A 5 -1.10 -9.70 -0.57
N SER A 6 -1.88 -10.76 -0.30
CA SER A 6 -1.73 -11.53 0.94
C SER A 6 -0.36 -12.22 0.98
N HIS A 7 0.11 -12.77 -0.15
CA HIS A 7 1.47 -13.30 -0.24
C HIS A 7 2.53 -12.22 0.01
N PHE A 8 2.38 -11.03 -0.57
CA PHE A 8 3.26 -9.88 -0.30
C PHE A 8 3.30 -9.51 1.19
N LEU A 9 2.15 -9.42 1.87
CA LEU A 9 2.06 -9.10 3.30
C LEU A 9 2.65 -10.20 4.20
N ASN A 10 2.57 -11.46 3.77
CA ASN A 10 2.99 -12.62 4.57
C ASN A 10 4.43 -13.07 4.31
N SER A 11 4.94 -12.88 3.09
CA SER A 11 6.26 -13.37 2.65
C SER A 11 7.26 -12.27 2.35
N GLY A 12 6.83 -11.00 2.29
CA GLY A 12 7.74 -9.88 2.09
C GLY A 12 8.70 -9.73 3.28
N LYS A 13 10.00 -9.54 3.00
CA LYS A 13 10.97 -9.08 3.99
C LYS A 13 10.51 -7.71 4.50
N LYS A 14 10.01 -7.67 5.73
CA LYS A 14 9.55 -6.44 6.39
C LYS A 14 10.75 -5.70 6.92
N GLU A 15 11.35 -4.85 6.10
CA GLU A 15 12.45 -4.00 6.56
C GLU A 15 11.90 -2.84 7.39
N LYS A 16 12.58 -2.56 8.51
CA LYS A 16 12.17 -1.48 9.40
C LYS A 16 12.38 -0.15 8.67
N GLY A 17 11.28 0.60 8.48
CA GLY A 17 11.31 1.89 7.79
C GLY A 17 11.06 1.82 6.28
N SER A 18 10.54 0.71 5.74
CA SER A 18 10.08 0.68 4.35
C SER A 18 8.90 1.62 4.11
N ILE A 19 8.99 2.42 3.03
CA ILE A 19 7.93 3.29 2.54
C ILE A 19 7.31 2.65 1.30
N LEU A 20 5.98 2.60 1.23
CA LEU A 20 5.28 2.14 0.03
C LEU A 20 4.64 3.32 -0.71
N ILE A 21 4.93 3.42 -2.00
CA ILE A 21 4.36 4.42 -2.90
C ILE A 21 3.44 3.70 -3.88
N PHE A 22 2.19 4.15 -3.96
CA PHE A 22 1.18 3.60 -4.88
C PHE A 22 0.89 4.61 -5.98
N TYR A 23 0.67 4.07 -7.17
CA TYR A 23 0.19 4.81 -8.32
C TYR A 23 -0.51 3.86 -9.29
N CYS A 24 -1.34 4.42 -10.16
CA CYS A 24 -1.77 3.73 -11.37
C CYS A 24 -1.67 4.71 -12.53
N GLU A 25 -2.41 4.52 -13.62
CA GLU A 25 -2.37 5.44 -14.75
C GLU A 25 -2.77 6.86 -14.37
N PHE A 26 -3.86 7.01 -13.61
CA PHE A 26 -4.41 8.29 -13.17
C PHE A 26 -4.47 8.46 -11.64
N SER A 27 -4.13 7.42 -10.89
CA SER A 27 -4.25 7.35 -9.42
C SER A 27 -5.63 7.68 -8.83
N SER A 28 -6.71 7.59 -9.62
CA SER A 28 -8.07 7.89 -9.18
C SER A 28 -8.78 6.69 -8.53
N GLU A 29 -8.54 5.48 -9.03
CA GLU A 29 -9.29 4.27 -8.62
C GLU A 29 -8.39 3.15 -8.09
N ARG A 30 -7.62 2.51 -8.99
CA ARG A 30 -6.84 1.30 -8.66
C ARG A 30 -5.88 1.50 -7.49
N ALA A 31 -5.09 2.58 -7.51
CA ALA A 31 -4.11 2.84 -6.46
C ALA A 31 -4.75 3.24 -5.11
N PRO A 32 -5.72 4.17 -5.03
CA PRO A 32 -6.44 4.45 -3.79
C PRO A 32 -7.13 3.21 -3.19
N ASN A 33 -7.76 2.37 -4.03
CA ASN A 33 -8.42 1.15 -3.56
C ASN A 33 -7.40 0.16 -2.99
N MET A 34 -6.24 0.01 -3.63
CA MET A 34 -5.17 -0.85 -3.12
C MET A 34 -4.57 -0.34 -1.81
N ILE A 35 -4.33 0.97 -1.66
CA ILE A 35 -3.83 1.56 -0.41
C ILE A 35 -4.78 1.23 0.74
N ARG A 36 -6.08 1.49 0.55
CA ARG A 36 -7.10 1.25 1.58
C ARG A 36 -7.17 -0.23 1.96
N PHE A 37 -7.16 -1.10 0.95
CA PHE A 37 -7.18 -2.54 1.16
C PHE A 37 -5.96 -3.04 1.93
N LEU A 38 -4.74 -2.61 1.53
CA LEU A 38 -3.50 -2.97 2.23
C LEU A 38 -3.53 -2.50 3.68
N ARG A 39 -3.91 -1.25 3.94
CA ARG A 39 -3.98 -0.71 5.30
C ARG A 39 -5.02 -1.44 6.15
N GLY A 40 -6.16 -1.82 5.57
CA GLY A 40 -7.16 -2.64 6.25
C GLY A 40 -6.59 -3.99 6.68
N LYS A 41 -5.91 -4.70 5.77
CA LYS A 41 -5.26 -5.97 6.08
C LYS A 41 -4.14 -5.86 7.11
N ASP A 42 -3.29 -4.84 7.01
CA ASP A 42 -2.22 -4.59 7.99
C ASP A 42 -2.82 -4.34 9.39
N ARG A 43 -3.93 -3.60 9.48
CA ARG A 43 -4.65 -3.39 10.74
C ARG A 43 -5.32 -4.66 11.27
N ASP A 44 -5.93 -5.45 10.40
CA ASP A 44 -6.55 -6.72 10.79
C ASP A 44 -5.50 -7.69 11.36
N MET A 45 -4.34 -7.79 10.73
CA MET A 45 -3.23 -8.66 11.16
C MET A 45 -2.58 -8.19 12.47
N ASN A 46 -2.63 -6.89 12.77
CA ASN A 46 -1.99 -6.29 13.95
C ASN A 46 -3.02 -5.80 14.99
N LYS A 47 -4.24 -6.32 14.95
CA LYS A 47 -5.34 -5.87 15.81
C LYS A 47 -5.00 -5.97 17.30
N ASP A 48 -4.31 -7.04 17.69
CA ASP A 48 -3.92 -7.31 19.09
C ASP A 48 -2.66 -6.54 19.53
N CYS A 49 -1.96 -5.88 18.59
CA CYS A 49 -0.72 -5.14 18.85
C CYS A 49 -0.87 -3.65 18.50
N TYR A 50 -2.10 -3.12 18.50
CA TYR A 50 -2.35 -1.72 18.21
C TYR A 50 -1.49 -0.80 19.10
N PRO A 51 -0.81 0.24 18.57
CA PRO A 51 -0.98 0.85 17.23
C PRO A 51 -0.05 0.33 16.13
N PHE A 52 0.65 -0.79 16.34
CA PHE A 52 1.66 -1.32 15.41
C PHE A 52 1.11 -1.52 13.97
N LEU A 53 1.98 -1.28 12.99
CA LEU A 53 1.77 -1.48 11.56
C LEU A 53 3.06 -2.01 10.93
N TYR A 54 2.92 -2.92 9.96
CA TYR A 54 4.06 -3.31 9.13
C TYR A 54 4.46 -2.20 8.16
N TYR A 55 3.48 -1.48 7.61
CA TYR A 55 3.70 -0.39 6.66
C TYR A 55 3.05 0.91 7.17
N PRO A 56 3.70 1.60 8.13
CA PRO A 56 3.18 2.84 8.71
C PRO A 56 3.10 3.97 7.68
N GLU A 57 4.05 4.01 6.73
CA GLU A 57 4.19 5.08 5.73
C GLU A 57 3.71 4.60 4.35
N LEU A 58 2.56 5.12 3.92
CA LEU A 58 1.96 4.87 2.61
C LEU A 58 1.69 6.20 1.90
N TYR A 59 2.07 6.29 0.63
CA TYR A 59 1.85 7.48 -0.20
C TYR A 59 1.14 7.13 -1.52
N LEU A 60 0.39 8.09 -2.05
CA LEU A 60 -0.24 8.03 -3.36
C LEU A 60 0.36 9.12 -4.26
N ILE A 61 0.82 8.77 -5.45
CA ILE A 61 1.23 9.77 -6.45
C ILE A 61 -0.03 10.37 -7.07
N GLU A 62 -0.24 11.67 -6.87
CA GLU A 62 -1.35 12.42 -7.47
C GLU A 62 -1.24 12.46 -9.00
N GLY A 63 -2.36 12.29 -9.70
CA GLY A 63 -2.41 12.25 -11.18
C GLY A 63 -1.79 11.01 -11.83
N GLY A 64 -1.16 10.13 -11.04
CA GLY A 64 -0.62 8.85 -11.48
C GLY A 64 0.54 8.96 -12.46
N TYR A 65 0.82 7.83 -13.12
CA TYR A 65 1.91 7.74 -14.09
C TYR A 65 1.74 8.75 -15.22
N LYS A 66 0.51 9.00 -15.66
CA LYS A 66 0.24 9.97 -16.73
C LYS A 66 0.77 11.35 -16.37
N ALA A 67 0.36 11.89 -15.22
CA ALA A 67 0.81 13.21 -14.78
C ALA A 67 2.32 13.24 -14.57
N PHE A 68 2.88 12.19 -13.93
CA PHE A 68 4.31 12.07 -13.69
C PHE A 68 5.14 12.08 -14.98
N TYR A 69 4.74 11.33 -16.01
CA TYR A 69 5.47 11.23 -17.27
C TYR A 69 5.36 12.50 -18.13
N THR A 70 4.24 13.20 -18.06
CA THR A 70 4.02 14.45 -18.83
C THR A 70 4.53 15.71 -18.13
N SER A 71 5.16 15.56 -16.95
CA SER A 71 5.73 16.66 -16.17
C SER A 71 7.13 17.05 -16.65
#